data_AF-A0AAD1T5H7-F1
#
_entry.id   AF-A0AAD1T5H7-F1
#
_cell.length_a   1.000
_cell.length_b   1.000
_cell.length_c   1.000
_cell.angle_alpha   90.00
_cell.angle_beta   90.00
_cell.angle_gamma   90.00
#
_symmetry.space_group_name_H-M   'P 1'
#
loop_
_entity.id
_entity.type
_entity.pdbx_description
1 polymer ?
#
loop_
_entity_poly.entity_id
_entity_poly.type
_entity_poly.pdbx_seq_one_letter_code
_entity_poly.pdbx_strand_id
1 'polypeptide(L)'
;EEISGVSRRLHDAEITTATHEVRLNNMEQELSDMRREQVQTQRRMAAMENRRRCKNVKIRGIPEQIGTVEIPHLVRRLLTHLFSAKQAKLMALDGCYRLPAPPPCSTEMNRDVIV
;
A
#
# COMPACT_ATOMS: atom_id res chain seq x y z
N GLU A 1 15.79 -56.75 -32.15
CA GLU A 1 16.60 -55.61 -31.66
C GLU A 1 15.76 -54.35 -31.41
N GLU A 2 14.76 -54.04 -32.24
CA GLU A 2 13.92 -52.83 -32.09
C GLU A 2 13.19 -52.71 -30.73
N ILE A 3 12.71 -53.83 -30.17
CA ILE A 3 12.03 -53.88 -28.86
C ILE A 3 12.93 -53.36 -27.73
N SER A 4 14.24 -53.63 -27.78
CA SER A 4 15.20 -53.16 -26.77
C SER A 4 15.43 -51.64 -26.84
N GLY A 5 15.43 -51.06 -28.04
CA GLY A 5 15.55 -49.61 -28.23
C GLY A 5 14.31 -48.84 -27.75
N VAL A 6 13.12 -49.41 -27.94
CA VAL A 6 11.86 -48.82 -27.44
C VAL A 6 11.80 -48.85 -25.92
N SER A 7 12.16 -49.97 -25.27
CA SER A 7 12.21 -50.07 -23.81
C SER A 7 13.19 -49.07 -23.19
N ARG A 8 14.35 -48.85 -23.82
CA ARG A 8 15.35 -47.89 -23.34
C ARG A 8 14.83 -46.45 -23.42
N ARG A 9 14.23 -46.07 -24.55
CA ARG A 9 13.61 -44.74 -24.72
C ARG A 9 12.46 -44.49 -23.76
N LEU A 10 11.67 -45.53 -23.46
CA LEU A 10 10.58 -45.43 -22.51
C LEU A 10 11.12 -45.22 -21.09
N HIS A 11 12.17 -45.93 -20.70
CA HIS A 11 12.85 -45.74 -19.43
C HIS A 11 13.47 -44.33 -19.29
N ASP A 12 14.13 -43.82 -20.34
CA ASP A 12 14.67 -42.46 -20.35
C ASP A 12 13.54 -41.40 -20.27
N ALA A 13 12.41 -41.64 -20.92
CA ALA A 13 11.23 -40.78 -20.84
C ALA A 13 10.59 -40.79 -19.43
N GLU A 14 10.55 -41.95 -18.77
CA GLU A 14 10.07 -42.07 -17.38
C GLU A 14 10.95 -41.30 -16.40
N ILE A 15 12.29 -41.42 -16.54
CA ILE A 15 13.24 -40.68 -15.70
C ILE A 15 13.09 -39.18 -15.92
N THR A 16 13.05 -38.72 -17.18
CA THR A 16 12.88 -37.29 -17.47
C THR A 16 11.55 -36.76 -16.92
N THR A 17 10.46 -37.49 -17.08
CA THR A 17 9.15 -37.13 -16.53
C THR A 17 9.20 -37.01 -15.01
N ALA A 18 9.78 -37.99 -14.32
CA ALA A 18 9.96 -37.94 -12.86
C ALA A 18 10.80 -36.72 -12.41
N THR A 19 11.87 -36.39 -13.14
CA THR A 19 12.69 -35.20 -12.83
C THR A 19 11.92 -33.90 -13.05
N HIS A 20 11.08 -33.83 -14.08
CA HIS A 20 10.23 -32.67 -14.33
C HIS A 20 9.15 -32.50 -13.26
N GLU A 21 8.53 -33.58 -12.79
CA GLU A 21 7.57 -33.56 -11.69
C GLU A 21 8.19 -33.05 -10.39
N VAL A 22 9.39 -33.53 -10.03
CA VAL A 22 10.12 -33.03 -8.86
C VAL A 22 10.42 -31.54 -9.00
N ARG A 23 10.84 -31.09 -10.19
CA ARG A 23 11.13 -29.68 -10.44
C ARG A 23 9.87 -28.81 -10.34
N LEU A 24 8.73 -29.28 -10.87
CA LEU A 24 7.46 -28.58 -10.78
C LEU A 24 7.01 -28.45 -9.32
N ASN A 25 7.07 -29.53 -8.55
CA ASN A 25 6.72 -29.51 -7.13
C ASN A 25 7.60 -28.53 -6.33
N ASN A 26 8.90 -28.49 -6.61
CA ASN A 26 9.81 -27.52 -5.98
C ASN A 26 9.44 -26.08 -6.34
N MET A 27 9.14 -25.81 -7.61
CA MET A 27 8.71 -24.47 -8.05
C MET A 27 7.38 -24.04 -7.43
N GLU A 28 6.41 -24.96 -7.30
CA GLU A 28 5.13 -24.69 -6.65
C GLU A 28 5.33 -24.36 -5.16
N GLN A 29 6.22 -25.08 -4.49
CA GLN A 29 6.56 -24.82 -3.09
C GLN A 29 7.21 -23.44 -2.93
N GLU A 30 8.20 -23.10 -3.76
CA GLU A 30 8.86 -21.79 -3.74
C GLU A 30 7.86 -20.64 -4.00
N LEU A 31 6.93 -20.81 -4.96
CA LEU A 31 5.89 -19.82 -5.22
C LEU A 31 4.93 -19.66 -4.03
N SER A 32 4.60 -20.74 -3.35
CA SER A 32 3.77 -20.72 -2.14
C SER A 32 4.44 -19.93 -1.02
N ASP A 33 5.73 -20.19 -0.78
CA ASP A 33 6.50 -19.52 0.26
C ASP A 33 6.71 -18.03 -0.07
N MET A 34 7.01 -17.71 -1.34
CA MET A 34 7.12 -16.32 -1.80
C MET A 34 5.80 -15.55 -1.64
N ARG A 35 4.65 -16.18 -1.94
CA ARG A 35 3.33 -15.57 -1.70
C ARG A 35 3.09 -15.29 -0.22
N ARG A 36 3.46 -16.21 0.67
CA ARG A 36 3.34 -16.01 2.13
C ARG A 36 4.19 -14.83 2.59
N GLU A 37 5.42 -14.74 2.11
CA GLU A 37 6.34 -13.67 2.46
C GLU A 37 5.87 -12.30 1.91
N GLN A 38 5.31 -12.29 0.69
CA GLN A 38 4.69 -11.10 0.10
C GLN A 38 3.53 -10.59 0.97
N VAL A 39 2.62 -11.49 1.40
CA VAL A 39 1.50 -11.13 2.28
C VAL A 39 2.00 -10.61 3.62
N GLN A 40 3.04 -11.23 4.19
CA GLN A 40 3.62 -10.77 5.45
C GLN A 40 4.23 -9.37 5.30
N THR A 41 4.96 -9.13 4.21
CA THR A 41 5.56 -7.84 3.90
C THR A 41 4.50 -6.76 3.69
N GLN A 42 3.43 -7.07 2.96
CA GLN A 42 2.30 -6.18 2.75
C GLN A 42 1.63 -5.80 4.09
N ARG A 43 1.43 -6.76 5.00
CA ARG A 43 0.89 -6.49 6.35
C ARG A 43 1.81 -5.58 7.16
N ARG A 44 3.13 -5.80 7.11
CA ARG A 44 4.11 -4.95 7.80
C ARG A 44 4.09 -3.52 7.25
N MET A 45 4.06 -3.37 5.93
CA MET A 45 3.94 -2.05 5.29
C MET A 45 2.66 -1.32 5.70
N ALA A 46 1.52 -2.02 5.67
CA ALA A 46 0.23 -1.44 6.09
C ALA A 46 0.25 -1.01 7.56
N ALA A 47 0.84 -1.81 8.46
CA ALA A 47 0.98 -1.46 9.86
C ALA A 47 1.87 -0.23 10.09
N MET A 48 3.01 -0.15 9.38
CA MET A 48 3.90 1.02 9.43
C MET A 48 3.22 2.28 8.89
N GLU A 49 2.50 2.17 7.78
CA GLU A 49 1.75 3.28 7.21
C GLU A 49 0.63 3.76 8.15
N ASN A 50 -0.12 2.83 8.76
CA ASN A 50 -1.14 3.18 9.73
C ASN A 50 -0.54 3.87 10.97
N ARG A 51 0.59 3.37 11.48
CA ARG A 51 1.32 4.00 12.59
C ARG A 51 1.83 5.40 12.23
N ARG A 52 2.17 5.64 10.97
CA ARG A 52 2.57 6.97 10.49
C ARG A 52 1.37 7.90 10.36
N ARG A 53 0.23 7.40 9.86
CA ARG A 53 -1.00 8.17 9.62
C ARG A 53 -1.86 8.37 10.87
N CYS A 54 -1.61 7.68 11.98
CA CYS A 54 -2.47 7.76 13.17
C CYS A 54 -2.53 9.15 13.81
N LYS A 55 -1.56 10.02 13.52
CA LYS A 55 -1.53 11.41 13.96
C LYS A 55 -2.16 12.38 12.97
N ASN A 56 -2.51 11.89 11.77
CA ASN A 56 -3.01 12.72 10.68
C ASN A 56 -4.53 12.79 10.73
N VAL A 57 -5.08 13.99 10.56
CA VAL A 57 -6.51 14.25 10.45
C VAL A 57 -6.82 14.73 9.04
N LYS A 58 -7.87 14.15 8.42
CA LYS A 58 -8.35 14.56 7.11
C LYS A 58 -9.48 15.57 7.23
N ILE A 59 -9.28 16.77 6.70
CA ILE A 59 -10.28 17.82 6.62
C ILE A 59 -10.81 17.90 5.19
N ARG A 60 -12.13 17.81 5.04
CA ARG A 60 -12.82 17.85 3.74
C ARG A 60 -13.54 19.18 3.55
N GLY A 61 -13.66 19.63 2.30
CA GLY A 61 -14.43 20.83 1.94
C GLY A 61 -13.70 22.15 2.13
N ILE A 62 -12.37 22.14 2.25
CA ILE A 62 -11.58 23.38 2.22
C ILE A 62 -11.57 23.91 0.79
N PRO A 63 -12.08 25.13 0.52
CA PRO A 63 -12.16 25.69 -0.82
C PRO A 63 -10.78 25.73 -1.50
N GLU A 64 -10.71 25.44 -2.80
CA GLU A 64 -9.44 25.44 -3.58
C GLU A 64 -8.75 26.82 -3.63
N GLN A 65 -9.50 27.91 -3.42
CA GLN A 65 -8.94 29.26 -3.36
C GLN A 65 -7.98 29.44 -2.17
N ILE A 66 -8.15 28.64 -1.12
CA ILE A 66 -7.27 28.69 0.06
C ILE A 66 -5.97 27.97 -0.27
N GLY A 67 -4.91 28.77 -0.40
CA GLY A 67 -3.58 28.31 -0.76
C GLY A 67 -2.92 27.48 0.33
N THR A 68 -1.85 26.76 -0.01
CA THR A 68 -1.09 25.92 0.94
C THR A 68 -0.54 26.70 2.13
N VAL A 69 -0.20 27.97 1.95
CA VAL A 69 0.31 28.86 3.00
C VAL A 69 -0.80 29.27 3.99
N GLU A 70 -2.04 29.36 3.52
CA GLU A 70 -3.18 29.83 4.30
C GLU A 70 -3.84 28.71 5.12
N ILE A 71 -3.72 27.46 4.66
CA ILE A 71 -4.28 26.28 5.30
C ILE A 71 -3.89 26.18 6.78
N PRO A 72 -2.61 26.28 7.19
CA PRO A 72 -2.22 26.23 8.60
C PRO A 72 -2.94 27.29 9.46
N HIS A 73 -3.10 28.51 8.93
CA HIS A 73 -3.79 29.59 9.63
C HIS A 73 -5.28 29.28 9.79
N LEU A 74 -5.93 28.80 8.72
CA LEU A 74 -7.33 28.36 8.76
C LEU A 74 -7.54 27.25 9.79
N VAL A 75 -6.68 26.24 9.79
CA VAL A 75 -6.74 25.11 10.74
C VAL A 75 -6.60 25.60 12.18
N ARG A 76 -5.66 26.50 12.46
CA ARG A 76 -5.52 27.08 13.80
C ARG A 76 -6.78 27.82 14.25
N ARG A 77 -7.42 28.60 13.36
CA ARG A 77 -8.70 29.27 13.68
C ARG A 77 -9.81 28.26 13.96
N LEU A 78 -9.90 27.18 13.18
CA LEU A 78 -10.87 26.11 13.40
C LEU A 78 -10.64 25.44 14.77
N LEU A 79 -9.40 25.13 15.12
CA LEU A 79 -9.06 24.55 16.43
C LEU A 79 -9.46 25.46 17.59
N THR A 80 -9.21 26.78 17.48
CA THR A 80 -9.63 27.74 18.51
C THR A 80 -11.14 27.92 18.62
N HIS A 81 -11.89 27.58 17.56
CA HIS A 81 -13.35 27.62 17.57
C HIS A 81 -13.97 26.36 18.17
N LEU A 82 -13.35 25.19 17.93
CA LEU A 82 -13.83 23.88 18.37
C LEU A 82 -13.38 23.52 19.79
N PHE A 83 -12.21 23.99 20.22
CA PHE A 83 -11.62 23.67 21.50
C PHE A 83 -11.41 24.92 22.35
N SER A 84 -11.24 24.74 23.67
CA SER A 84 -10.86 25.85 24.54
C SER A 84 -9.52 26.46 24.09
N ALA A 85 -9.36 27.79 24.25
CA ALA A 85 -8.15 28.49 23.84
C ALA A 85 -6.86 27.88 24.43
N LYS A 86 -6.93 27.36 25.66
CA LYS A 86 -5.82 26.67 26.33
C LYS A 86 -5.45 25.36 25.64
N GLN A 87 -6.43 24.55 25.24
CA GLN A 87 -6.21 23.29 24.53
C GLN A 87 -5.68 23.54 23.11
N ALA A 88 -6.30 24.47 22.37
CA ALA A 88 -5.88 24.80 21.01
C ALA A 88 -4.42 25.29 20.95
N LYS A 89 -3.95 26.04 21.96
CA LYS A 89 -2.56 26.53 22.04
C LYS A 89 -1.54 25.41 22.30
N LEU A 90 -1.95 24.30 22.91
CA LEU A 90 -1.09 23.15 23.21
C LEU A 90 -0.94 22.18 22.02
N MET A 91 -1.80 22.29 21.01
CA MET A 91 -1.75 21.42 19.82
C MET A 91 -0.68 21.92 18.85
N ALA A 92 0.42 21.17 18.75
CA ALA A 92 1.43 21.39 17.72
C ALA A 92 0.92 20.83 16.38
N LEU A 93 1.16 21.57 15.30
CA LEU A 93 0.89 21.15 13.93
C LEU A 93 2.23 20.93 13.24
N ASP A 94 2.50 19.69 12.83
CA ASP A 94 3.76 19.34 12.17
C ASP A 94 3.73 19.71 10.67
N GLY A 95 2.60 19.54 10.00
CA GLY A 95 2.45 19.92 8.60
C GLY A 95 1.00 19.89 8.14
N CYS A 96 0.63 20.84 7.28
CA CYS A 96 -0.68 20.86 6.66
C CYS A 96 -0.52 20.90 5.14
N TYR A 97 -1.12 19.96 4.42
CA TYR A 97 -1.01 19.93 2.97
C TYR A 97 -2.28 19.37 2.32
N ARG A 98 -2.53 19.84 1.10
CA ARG A 98 -3.64 19.37 0.26
C ARG A 98 -3.22 18.08 -0.45
N LEU A 99 -4.07 17.06 -0.42
CA LEU A 99 -3.83 15.83 -1.13
C LEU A 99 -3.89 16.06 -2.65
N PRO A 100 -3.10 15.33 -3.43
CA PRO A 100 -3.22 15.37 -4.89
C PRO A 100 -4.60 14.89 -5.31
N ALA A 101 -5.15 15.48 -6.37
CA ALA A 101 -6.39 14.98 -6.96
C ALA A 101 -6.12 13.58 -7.54
N PRO A 102 -6.96 12.56 -7.26
CA PRO A 102 -6.88 11.31 -7.98
C PRO A 102 -7.21 11.56 -9.47
N PRO A 103 -6.45 11.01 -10.43
CA PRO A 103 -6.88 11.02 -11.83
C PRO A 103 -8.11 10.10 -11.99
N PRO A 104 -9.15 10.43 -12.79
CA PRO A 104 -9.39 11.64 -13.56
C PRO A 104 -10.41 12.54 -12.84
N CYS A 105 -10.08 13.13 -11.69
CA CYS A 105 -11.03 14.01 -11.01
C CYS A 105 -11.27 15.29 -11.82
N SER A 106 -12.55 15.62 -12.00
CA SER A 106 -12.97 16.94 -12.45
C SER A 106 -12.43 18.00 -11.48
N THR A 107 -11.99 19.12 -12.04
CA THR A 107 -11.43 20.29 -11.32
C THR A 107 -12.40 20.96 -10.33
N GLU A 108 -13.62 20.43 -10.18
CA GLU A 108 -14.71 21.01 -9.40
C GLU A 108 -14.77 20.53 -7.95
N MET A 109 -14.05 19.45 -7.59
CA MET A 109 -14.07 18.93 -6.22
C MET A 109 -12.95 19.52 -5.37
N ASN A 110 -13.32 20.12 -4.24
CA ASN A 110 -12.37 20.54 -3.21
C ASN A 110 -11.58 19.33 -2.70
N ARG A 111 -10.25 19.36 -2.88
CA ARG A 111 -9.35 18.31 -2.42
C ARG A 111 -9.26 18.28 -0.90
N ASP A 112 -9.07 17.08 -0.38
CA ASP A 112 -8.89 16.85 1.04
C ASP A 112 -7.56 17.43 1.54
N VAL A 113 -7.55 17.92 2.77
CA VAL A 113 -6.35 18.42 3.45
C VAL A 113 -5.98 17.48 4.59
N ILE A 114 -4.70 17.15 4.68
CA ILE A 114 -4.12 16.40 5.79
C ILE A 114 -3.42 17.39 6.72
N VAL A 115 -3.70 17.25 8.00
CA VAL A 115 -3.12 17.99 9.13
C VAL A 115 -2.51 17.00 10.11
#